data_AF-A0A8S1W1I4-F1
#
_entry.id   AF-A0A8S1W1I4-F1
#
_cell.length_a   1.000
_cell.length_b   1.000
_cell.length_c   1.000
_cell.angle_alpha   90.00
_cell.angle_beta   90.00
_cell.angle_gamma   90.00
#
_symmetry.space_group_name_H-M   'P 1'
#
loop_
_entity.id
_entity.type
_entity.pdbx_description
1 polymer ?
#
loop_
_entity_poly.entity_id
_entity_poly.type
_entity_poly.pdbx_seq_one_letter_code
_entity_poly.pdbx_strand_id
1 'polypeptide(L)'
;MKNLNLPKQSVQVETFIKGNLDNENMHGFMVYVKEIVFLVLVRRRDNRQKIQRTMDNNREGIKNQISMSMEIENNNIQCSCSEYNCMNIKNTKKIEQQSKQSLEGIHYQLQQMFKVAVCALLVLASTAINVQSSIWTSKDQKAFAQIHQSGWGKFILNYAELHLTTGGILSELNSEIEKLVDELEEELAGVHHEYNRRTDVHHREVGRLEQEIQDKERELFNAHDFYDNVLIPQGERFAAQLEQLQENIAHNRQTLEQATVQRANDHETFESEVVEHNDAISAIDECLQLLSTITAPSLAEVKKVQKNLAKIQNSLKKHNQFQIFVKVLLEITVDSNFADQGALRDIVVAFNNLRVELVDSLNQITADEAEQVADYNAQVIALNQEHAEFQRAVVVKNAEIEANTTKQEQTLDLIDELDEDLATLNGQLQAENDDYAFATDVYNATVAEYNKEINAANQALDLLNQPRFQDYVKSQLKGA
;
A
#
# COMPACT_ATOMS: atom_id res chain seq x y z
N MET A 1 26.89 -42.81 -25.07
CA MET A 1 28.26 -43.32 -25.26
C MET A 1 28.23 -44.49 -26.24
N LYS A 2 28.64 -44.27 -27.49
CA LYS A 2 29.00 -45.29 -28.48
C LYS A 2 30.30 -44.80 -29.12
N ASN A 3 31.36 -45.58 -28.95
CA ASN A 3 32.69 -45.31 -29.50
C ASN A 3 32.65 -45.35 -31.03
N LEU A 4 32.92 -44.22 -31.68
CA LEU A 4 33.32 -44.17 -33.08
C LEU A 4 34.85 -44.11 -33.11
N ASN A 5 35.45 -45.27 -33.39
CA ASN A 5 36.84 -45.40 -33.81
C ASN A 5 37.01 -44.65 -35.15
N LEU A 6 37.77 -43.56 -35.14
CA LEU A 6 38.29 -42.95 -36.36
C LEU A 6 39.57 -43.70 -36.76
N PRO A 7 39.70 -44.18 -38.02
CA PRO A 7 40.92 -44.82 -38.47
C PRO A 7 42.04 -43.79 -38.62
N LYS A 8 43.26 -44.18 -38.21
CA LYS A 8 44.51 -43.49 -38.54
C LYS A 8 44.68 -43.44 -40.07
N GLN A 9 44.36 -42.31 -40.70
CA GLN A 9 44.68 -42.02 -42.11
C GLN A 9 45.74 -40.89 -42.23
N SER A 10 46.69 -40.82 -41.31
CA SER A 10 47.78 -39.83 -41.37
C SER A 10 48.98 -40.27 -42.22
N VAL A 11 48.89 -41.35 -43.02
CA VAL A 11 50.04 -41.92 -43.76
C VAL A 11 49.78 -42.12 -45.26
N GLN A 12 48.59 -41.83 -45.78
CA GLN A 12 48.32 -41.94 -47.23
C GLN A 12 48.24 -40.60 -47.98
N VAL A 13 48.47 -39.46 -47.29
CA VAL A 13 48.40 -38.13 -47.92
C VAL A 13 49.64 -37.82 -48.76
N GLU A 14 50.82 -38.31 -48.37
CA GLU A 14 52.06 -38.01 -49.11
C GLU A 14 52.21 -38.79 -50.43
N THR A 15 51.52 -39.92 -50.59
CA THR A 15 51.68 -40.76 -51.79
C THR A 15 50.66 -40.45 -52.89
N PHE A 16 49.56 -39.76 -52.60
CA PHE A 16 48.58 -39.38 -53.61
C PHE A 16 48.98 -38.09 -54.37
N ILE A 17 49.90 -37.28 -53.83
CA ILE A 17 50.29 -35.98 -54.40
C ILE A 17 51.34 -36.10 -55.53
N LYS A 18 51.82 -37.32 -55.88
CA LYS A 18 52.85 -37.54 -56.92
C LYS A 18 52.38 -38.26 -58.20
N GLY A 19 51.09 -38.45 -58.42
CA GLY A 19 50.55 -39.06 -59.65
C GLY A 19 49.74 -38.06 -60.48
N ASN A 20 50.00 -38.02 -61.80
CA ASN A 20 49.38 -37.11 -62.77
C ASN A 20 47.86 -36.89 -62.58
N LEU A 21 47.49 -35.61 -62.68
CA LEU A 21 46.12 -35.09 -62.66
C LEU A 21 45.40 -35.41 -63.98
N ASP A 22 44.54 -36.43 -63.97
CA ASP A 22 43.46 -36.57 -64.95
C ASP A 22 42.12 -36.11 -64.34
N ASN A 23 41.28 -35.52 -65.19
CA ASN A 23 40.01 -34.83 -64.87
C ASN A 23 39.01 -35.62 -64.00
N GLU A 24 39.18 -36.93 -63.85
CA GLU A 24 38.30 -37.78 -63.02
C GLU A 24 38.53 -37.59 -61.51
N ASN A 25 39.71 -37.08 -61.08
CA ASN A 25 40.01 -36.86 -59.65
C ASN A 25 39.44 -35.55 -59.07
N MET A 26 39.07 -34.57 -59.90
CA MET A 26 38.41 -33.32 -59.47
C MET A 26 37.01 -33.59 -58.92
N HIS A 27 36.30 -34.58 -59.46
CA HIS A 27 34.96 -34.94 -59.00
C HIS A 27 35.01 -35.63 -57.62
N GLY A 28 36.00 -36.50 -57.40
CA GLY A 28 36.26 -37.10 -56.09
C GLY A 28 36.64 -36.08 -55.02
N PHE A 29 37.41 -35.05 -55.39
CA PHE A 29 37.79 -33.96 -54.49
C PHE A 29 36.62 -33.03 -54.15
N MET A 30 35.75 -32.71 -55.10
CA MET A 30 34.51 -31.95 -54.85
C MET A 30 33.52 -32.67 -53.94
N VAL A 31 33.41 -34.00 -54.05
CA VAL A 31 32.60 -34.83 -53.13
C VAL A 31 33.17 -34.75 -51.71
N TYR A 32 34.51 -34.79 -51.58
CA TYR A 32 35.19 -34.69 -50.30
C TYR A 32 35.05 -33.30 -49.64
N VAL A 33 35.10 -32.22 -50.42
CA VAL A 33 34.85 -30.84 -49.94
C VAL A 33 33.39 -30.67 -49.50
N LYS A 34 32.43 -31.22 -50.25
CA LYS A 34 31.01 -31.22 -49.83
C LYS A 34 30.80 -32.01 -48.54
N GLU A 35 31.47 -33.14 -48.36
CA GLU A 35 31.42 -33.92 -47.12
C GLU A 35 32.06 -33.17 -45.94
N ILE A 36 33.16 -32.45 -46.13
CA ILE A 36 33.80 -31.65 -45.08
C ILE A 36 32.93 -30.44 -44.71
N VAL A 37 32.38 -29.72 -45.69
CA VAL A 37 31.44 -28.61 -45.45
C VAL A 37 30.19 -29.13 -44.74
N PHE A 38 29.65 -30.28 -45.15
CA PHE A 38 28.53 -30.93 -44.47
C PHE A 38 28.88 -31.34 -43.03
N LEU A 39 30.05 -31.92 -42.78
CA LEU A 39 30.52 -32.28 -41.44
C LEU A 39 30.75 -31.06 -40.55
N VAL A 40 31.24 -29.94 -41.11
CA VAL A 40 31.39 -28.67 -40.40
C VAL A 40 30.02 -28.06 -40.09
N LEU A 41 29.07 -28.10 -41.02
CA LEU A 41 27.68 -27.65 -40.81
C LEU A 41 26.94 -28.50 -39.79
N VAL A 42 27.13 -29.83 -39.79
CA VAL A 42 26.60 -30.74 -38.76
C VAL A 42 27.23 -30.46 -37.40
N ARG A 43 28.55 -30.22 -37.33
CA ARG A 43 29.23 -29.84 -36.10
C ARG A 43 28.78 -28.46 -35.59
N ARG A 44 28.41 -27.54 -36.49
CA ARG A 44 27.80 -26.24 -36.17
C ARG A 44 26.36 -26.39 -35.67
N ARG A 45 25.57 -27.31 -36.24
CA ARG A 45 24.23 -27.67 -35.75
C ARG A 45 24.28 -28.29 -34.36
N ASP A 46 25.23 -29.19 -34.11
CA ASP A 46 25.46 -29.76 -32.77
C ASP A 46 25.94 -28.72 -31.75
N ASN A 47 26.76 -27.76 -32.17
CA ASN A 47 27.16 -26.64 -31.31
C ASN A 47 26.00 -25.66 -31.05
N ARG A 48 25.16 -25.35 -32.05
CA ARG A 48 23.91 -24.56 -31.84
C ARG A 48 22.96 -25.29 -30.89
N GLN A 49 22.78 -26.60 -31.02
CA GLN A 49 21.96 -27.38 -30.09
C GLN A 49 22.55 -27.46 -28.69
N LYS A 50 23.88 -27.53 -28.55
CA LYS A 50 24.55 -27.45 -27.24
C LYS A 50 24.37 -26.08 -26.59
N ILE A 51 24.56 -25.01 -27.34
CA ILE A 51 24.36 -23.64 -26.86
C ILE A 51 22.89 -23.41 -26.48
N GLN A 52 21.94 -23.89 -27.29
CA GLN A 52 20.52 -23.82 -26.97
C GLN A 52 20.19 -24.62 -25.70
N ARG A 53 20.71 -25.84 -25.55
CA ARG A 53 20.53 -26.63 -24.31
C ARG A 53 21.18 -25.96 -23.09
N THR A 54 22.31 -25.27 -23.27
CA THR A 54 22.93 -24.49 -22.20
C THR A 54 22.08 -23.28 -21.84
N MET A 55 21.49 -22.59 -22.82
CA MET A 55 20.54 -21.49 -22.57
C MET A 55 19.27 -21.99 -21.88
N ASP A 56 18.71 -23.11 -22.32
CA ASP A 56 17.51 -23.70 -21.71
C ASP A 56 17.80 -24.17 -20.27
N ASN A 57 18.94 -24.84 -20.04
CA ASN A 57 19.35 -25.25 -18.68
C ASN A 57 19.66 -24.05 -17.77
N ASN A 58 20.22 -22.96 -18.30
CA ASN A 58 20.46 -21.74 -17.54
C ASN A 58 19.15 -21.01 -17.25
N ARG A 59 18.19 -21.01 -18.18
CA ARG A 59 16.84 -20.46 -17.98
C ARG A 59 16.08 -21.24 -16.91
N GLU A 60 16.18 -22.58 -16.92
CA GLU A 60 15.61 -23.43 -15.87
C GLU A 60 16.31 -23.19 -14.51
N GLY A 61 17.63 -23.02 -14.52
CA GLY A 61 18.43 -22.68 -13.34
C GLY A 61 18.06 -21.32 -12.73
N ILE A 62 17.81 -20.31 -13.58
CA ILE A 62 17.36 -18.97 -13.17
C ILE A 62 15.93 -19.02 -12.65
N LYS A 63 15.02 -19.78 -13.27
CA LYS A 63 13.66 -20.00 -12.72
C LYS A 63 13.69 -20.64 -11.33
N ASN A 64 14.59 -21.60 -11.12
CA ASN A 64 14.76 -22.25 -9.82
C ASN A 64 15.41 -21.31 -8.79
N GLN A 65 16.35 -20.45 -9.20
CA GLN A 65 16.93 -19.42 -8.33
C GLN A 65 15.91 -18.34 -7.97
N ILE A 66 15.09 -17.88 -8.91
CA ILE A 66 14.02 -16.91 -8.66
C ILE A 66 12.96 -17.52 -7.73
N SER A 67 12.59 -18.79 -7.92
CA SER A 67 11.67 -19.50 -7.02
C SER A 67 12.25 -19.66 -5.61
N MET A 68 13.54 -19.98 -5.49
CA MET A 68 14.24 -20.02 -4.18
C MET A 68 14.35 -18.65 -3.53
N SER A 69 14.62 -17.58 -4.29
CA SER A 69 14.70 -16.22 -3.77
C SER A 69 13.35 -15.74 -3.26
N MET A 70 12.25 -16.06 -3.95
CA MET A 70 10.88 -15.78 -3.48
C MET A 70 10.52 -16.61 -2.23
N GLU A 71 10.97 -17.86 -2.11
CA GLU A 71 10.82 -18.65 -0.86
C GLU A 71 11.67 -18.10 0.29
N ILE A 72 12.83 -17.49 0.02
CA ILE A 72 13.69 -16.87 1.04
C ILE A 72 13.14 -15.50 1.47
N GLU A 73 12.58 -14.70 0.57
CA GLU A 73 11.91 -13.43 0.91
C GLU A 73 10.62 -13.65 1.70
N ASN A 74 9.80 -14.64 1.34
CA ASN A 74 8.62 -15.01 2.15
C ASN A 74 8.99 -15.54 3.54
N ASN A 75 10.17 -16.13 3.73
CA ASN A 75 10.65 -16.55 5.05
C ASN A 75 11.38 -15.44 5.84
N ASN A 76 11.84 -14.35 5.19
CA ASN A 76 12.54 -13.24 5.83
C ASN A 76 11.63 -12.05 6.19
N ILE A 77 10.42 -11.96 5.62
CA ILE A 77 9.41 -10.95 5.99
C ILE A 77 8.84 -11.20 7.41
N GLN A 78 9.31 -12.22 8.12
CA GLN A 78 9.03 -12.42 9.55
C GLN A 78 10.07 -11.86 10.52
N CYS A 79 11.10 -11.10 10.07
CA CYS A 79 12.07 -10.52 11.00
C CYS A 79 12.55 -9.09 10.65
N SER A 80 12.09 -8.17 11.49
CA SER A 80 12.76 -6.93 11.97
C SER A 80 12.83 -5.69 11.06
N CYS A 81 12.06 -4.70 11.49
CA CYS A 81 12.22 -3.26 11.28
C CYS A 81 13.56 -2.71 11.81
N SER A 82 13.89 -1.50 11.32
CA SER A 82 14.75 -0.48 11.95
C SER A 82 16.26 -0.74 11.96
N GLU A 83 17.00 -0.19 10.98
CA GLU A 83 18.33 0.49 11.14
C GLU A 83 19.14 0.72 9.83
N TYR A 84 18.57 0.64 8.63
CA TYR A 84 19.40 0.61 7.41
C TYR A 84 19.81 1.96 6.76
N ASN A 85 19.34 3.11 7.24
CA ASN A 85 19.52 4.38 6.51
C ASN A 85 20.73 5.26 6.88
N CYS A 86 21.61 4.85 7.80
CA CYS A 86 22.79 5.64 8.17
C CYS A 86 24.15 5.04 7.74
N MET A 87 24.19 3.80 7.25
CA MET A 87 25.44 3.12 6.91
C MET A 87 25.86 3.26 5.44
N ASN A 88 24.92 3.59 4.54
CA ASN A 88 25.17 3.62 3.09
C ASN A 88 25.89 4.87 2.58
N ILE A 89 25.89 5.98 3.34
CA ILE A 89 26.53 7.24 2.93
C ILE A 89 28.04 7.28 3.28
N LYS A 90 28.48 6.48 4.26
CA LYS A 90 29.92 6.40 4.63
C LYS A 90 30.71 5.45 3.72
N ASN A 91 30.08 4.44 3.14
CA ASN A 91 30.76 3.49 2.25
C ASN A 91 30.98 4.03 0.84
N THR A 92 30.05 4.84 0.32
CA THR A 92 30.16 5.46 -1.01
C THR A 92 31.32 6.47 -1.10
N LYS A 93 31.55 7.30 -0.06
CA LYS A 93 32.69 8.24 -0.05
C LYS A 93 34.05 7.56 0.08
N LYS A 94 34.11 6.36 0.67
CA LYS A 94 35.37 5.60 0.81
C LYS A 94 35.77 4.91 -0.50
N ILE A 95 34.79 4.48 -1.29
CA ILE A 95 34.99 3.89 -2.62
C ILE A 95 35.43 4.96 -3.64
N GLU A 96 34.86 6.17 -3.55
CA GLU A 96 35.21 7.28 -4.45
C GLU A 96 36.64 7.82 -4.21
N GLN A 97 37.14 7.71 -2.98
CA GLN A 97 38.50 8.12 -2.62
C GLN A 97 39.55 7.04 -2.96
N GLN A 98 39.17 5.76 -2.93
CA GLN A 98 40.02 4.66 -3.41
C GLN A 98 40.11 4.59 -4.94
N SER A 99 39.06 4.97 -5.67
CA SER A 99 39.11 5.01 -7.15
C SER A 99 40.03 6.14 -7.66
N LYS A 100 40.03 7.31 -7.01
CA LYS A 100 40.94 8.43 -7.36
C LYS A 100 42.43 8.11 -7.14
N GLN A 101 42.79 7.40 -6.07
CA GLN A 101 44.19 6.99 -5.83
C GLN A 101 44.66 5.87 -6.77
N SER A 102 43.74 5.02 -7.26
CA SER A 102 44.04 3.99 -8.26
C SER A 102 44.31 4.58 -9.65
N LEU A 103 43.59 5.65 -10.04
CA LEU A 103 43.74 6.29 -11.35
C LEU A 103 45.06 7.07 -11.51
N GLU A 104 45.58 7.69 -10.45
CA GLU A 104 46.86 8.40 -10.51
C GLU A 104 48.07 7.45 -10.58
N GLY A 105 47.96 6.24 -10.02
CA GLY A 105 48.99 5.19 -10.15
C GLY A 105 49.08 4.57 -11.55
N ILE A 106 47.95 4.46 -12.27
CA ILE A 106 47.88 3.90 -13.62
C ILE A 106 48.44 4.89 -14.65
N HIS A 107 48.26 6.20 -14.43
CA HIS A 107 48.75 7.22 -15.35
C HIS A 107 50.28 7.34 -15.37
N TYR A 108 50.96 7.06 -14.25
CA TYR A 108 52.43 7.04 -14.16
C TYR A 108 53.04 5.78 -14.79
N GLN A 109 52.35 4.64 -14.72
CA GLN A 109 52.76 3.38 -15.37
C GLN A 109 52.62 3.46 -16.90
N LEU A 110 51.54 4.07 -17.42
CA LEU A 110 51.36 4.27 -18.87
C LEU A 110 52.42 5.22 -19.47
N GLN A 111 52.85 6.26 -18.74
CA GLN A 111 53.89 7.18 -19.23
C GLN A 111 55.30 6.57 -19.25
N GLN A 112 55.60 5.61 -18.38
CA GLN A 112 56.86 4.86 -18.41
C GLN A 112 56.87 3.79 -19.51
N MET A 113 55.75 3.09 -19.74
CA MET A 113 55.67 2.09 -20.82
C MET A 113 55.68 2.70 -22.22
N PHE A 114 55.16 3.92 -22.40
CA PHE A 114 55.20 4.61 -23.70
C PHE A 114 56.62 5.03 -24.11
N LYS A 115 57.49 5.39 -23.14
CA LYS A 115 58.89 5.77 -23.42
C LYS A 115 59.77 4.56 -23.75
N VAL A 116 59.50 3.39 -23.15
CA VAL A 116 60.22 2.14 -23.46
C VAL A 116 59.76 1.54 -24.80
N ALA A 117 58.46 1.63 -25.12
CA ALA A 117 57.91 1.17 -26.40
C ALA A 117 58.41 2.00 -27.61
N VAL A 118 58.56 3.32 -27.46
CA VAL A 118 59.07 4.19 -28.53
C VAL A 118 60.58 3.99 -28.76
N CYS A 119 61.37 3.71 -27.71
CA CYS A 119 62.79 3.36 -27.87
C CYS A 119 62.97 1.95 -28.47
N ALA A 120 62.10 0.99 -28.17
CA ALA A 120 62.12 -0.34 -28.79
C ALA A 120 61.72 -0.31 -30.29
N LEU A 121 60.78 0.55 -30.67
CA LEU A 121 60.38 0.76 -32.07
C LEU A 121 61.46 1.47 -32.91
N LEU A 122 62.29 2.33 -32.31
CA LEU A 122 63.39 3.01 -33.01
C LEU A 122 64.63 2.11 -33.20
N VAL A 123 64.86 1.15 -32.30
CA VAL A 123 65.96 0.16 -32.43
C VAL A 123 65.57 -0.99 -33.37
N LEU A 124 64.29 -1.36 -33.46
CA LEU A 124 63.81 -2.35 -34.45
C LEU A 124 63.70 -1.80 -35.88
N ALA A 125 63.69 -0.47 -36.06
CA ALA A 125 63.67 0.17 -37.38
C ALA A 125 65.06 0.27 -38.05
N SER A 126 66.15 -0.06 -37.35
CA SER A 126 67.53 0.15 -37.84
C SER A 126 68.33 -1.12 -38.15
N THR A 127 67.74 -2.32 -38.05
CA THR A 127 68.40 -3.60 -38.42
C THR A 127 67.58 -4.49 -39.36
N ALA A 128 66.93 -3.90 -40.37
CA ALA A 128 66.40 -4.65 -41.51
C ALA A 128 66.70 -3.94 -42.84
N ILE A 129 67.98 -3.85 -43.18
CA ILE A 129 68.43 -3.61 -44.56
C ILE A 129 69.16 -4.88 -45.02
N ASN A 130 68.70 -5.42 -46.16
CA ASN A 130 69.00 -6.69 -46.83
C ASN A 130 68.28 -7.91 -46.22
N VAL A 131 67.43 -8.66 -46.95
CA VAL A 131 67.66 -9.30 -48.27
C VAL A 131 66.32 -9.57 -49.00
N GLN A 132 66.33 -9.37 -50.34
CA GLN A 132 65.53 -9.97 -51.43
C GLN A 132 64.02 -10.34 -51.27
N SER A 133 63.22 -9.67 -52.13
CA SER A 133 61.98 -10.12 -52.81
C SER A 133 60.77 -10.63 -52.00
N SER A 134 59.81 -9.75 -51.70
CA SER A 134 58.39 -10.04 -51.96
C SER A 134 57.61 -8.75 -52.21
N ILE A 135 56.66 -8.81 -53.14
CA ILE A 135 55.88 -7.71 -53.72
C ILE A 135 54.71 -7.38 -52.77
N TRP A 136 54.99 -7.05 -51.50
CA TRP A 136 53.95 -6.88 -50.48
C TRP A 136 54.19 -5.64 -49.62
N THR A 137 53.21 -4.74 -49.54
CA THR A 137 53.36 -3.45 -48.84
C THR A 137 53.00 -3.56 -47.35
N SER A 138 53.44 -2.60 -46.53
CA SER A 138 53.05 -2.52 -45.10
C SER A 138 51.53 -2.37 -44.90
N LYS A 139 50.83 -1.84 -45.90
CA LYS A 139 49.36 -1.76 -45.95
C LYS A 139 48.74 -3.15 -46.15
N ASP A 140 49.32 -3.97 -47.01
CA ASP A 140 48.86 -5.35 -47.30
C ASP A 140 49.12 -6.28 -46.11
N GLN A 141 50.26 -6.11 -45.42
CA GLN A 141 50.57 -6.80 -44.16
C GLN A 141 49.58 -6.45 -43.04
N LYS A 142 49.17 -5.19 -42.95
CA LYS A 142 48.19 -4.75 -41.96
C LYS A 142 46.78 -5.27 -42.28
N ALA A 143 46.38 -5.24 -43.55
CA ALA A 143 45.10 -5.79 -44.01
C ALA A 143 45.02 -7.31 -43.73
N PHE A 144 46.07 -8.05 -44.05
CA PHE A 144 46.14 -9.50 -43.77
C PHE A 144 46.10 -9.82 -42.28
N ALA A 145 46.82 -9.05 -41.45
CA ALA A 145 46.76 -9.20 -40.00
C ALA A 145 45.38 -8.86 -39.42
N GLN A 146 44.63 -7.94 -40.05
CA GLN A 146 43.25 -7.58 -39.66
C GLN A 146 42.24 -8.66 -40.08
N ILE A 147 42.34 -9.18 -41.30
CA ILE A 147 41.49 -10.28 -41.80
C ILE A 147 41.67 -11.55 -40.96
N HIS A 148 42.90 -11.84 -40.49
CA HIS A 148 43.19 -12.98 -39.63
C HIS A 148 42.57 -12.92 -38.22
N GLN A 149 42.06 -11.75 -37.78
CA GLN A 149 41.38 -11.59 -36.47
C GLN A 149 39.90 -12.01 -36.51
N SER A 150 39.32 -12.22 -37.69
CA SER A 150 37.97 -12.76 -37.88
C SER A 150 38.02 -14.26 -38.16
N GLY A 151 36.99 -14.97 -37.71
CA GLY A 151 36.88 -16.42 -37.93
C GLY A 151 36.76 -16.74 -39.43
N TRP A 152 35.91 -16.00 -40.14
CA TRP A 152 35.72 -16.15 -41.58
C TRP A 152 36.88 -15.59 -42.38
N GLY A 153 37.44 -14.43 -42.01
CA GLY A 153 38.61 -13.87 -42.69
C GLY A 153 39.79 -14.85 -42.68
N LYS A 154 40.07 -15.50 -41.55
CA LYS A 154 41.09 -16.56 -41.46
C LYS A 154 40.73 -17.78 -42.32
N PHE A 155 39.47 -18.21 -42.32
CA PHE A 155 39.01 -19.34 -43.13
C PHE A 155 39.16 -19.04 -44.64
N ILE A 156 38.72 -17.86 -45.08
CA ILE A 156 38.79 -17.41 -46.46
C ILE A 156 40.23 -17.34 -46.96
N LEU A 157 41.15 -16.74 -46.17
CA LEU A 157 42.56 -16.66 -46.54
C LEU A 157 43.21 -18.04 -46.64
N ASN A 158 43.02 -18.90 -45.63
CA ASN A 158 43.57 -20.26 -45.64
C ASN A 158 43.03 -21.10 -46.80
N TYR A 159 41.75 -20.92 -47.14
CA TYR A 159 41.11 -21.64 -48.22
C TYR A 159 41.55 -21.13 -49.59
N ALA A 160 41.78 -19.82 -49.73
CA ALA A 160 42.34 -19.22 -50.94
C ALA A 160 43.78 -19.67 -51.23
N GLU A 161 44.61 -19.74 -50.19
CA GLU A 161 45.97 -20.30 -50.31
C GLU A 161 45.91 -21.77 -50.75
N LEU A 162 45.01 -22.57 -50.19
CA LEU A 162 44.83 -23.98 -50.59
C LEU A 162 44.31 -24.12 -52.03
N HIS A 163 43.38 -23.27 -52.47
CA HIS A 163 42.85 -23.29 -53.84
C HIS A 163 43.91 -22.93 -54.88
N LEU A 164 44.72 -21.91 -54.60
CA LEU A 164 45.81 -21.50 -55.48
C LEU A 164 46.94 -22.54 -55.56
N THR A 165 47.25 -23.22 -54.46
CA THR A 165 48.28 -24.28 -54.41
C THR A 165 47.85 -25.56 -55.14
N THR A 166 46.54 -25.82 -55.23
CA THR A 166 45.96 -26.97 -55.95
C THR A 166 45.62 -26.69 -57.41
N GLY A 167 45.89 -25.47 -57.90
CA GLY A 167 45.64 -25.07 -59.30
C GLY A 167 44.20 -24.69 -59.62
N GLY A 168 43.38 -24.41 -58.59
CA GLY A 168 41.99 -23.97 -58.73
C GLY A 168 41.83 -22.55 -59.28
N ILE A 169 40.61 -22.23 -59.71
CA ILE A 169 40.27 -20.93 -60.29
C ILE A 169 39.77 -19.98 -59.19
N LEU A 170 40.50 -18.89 -58.93
CA LEU A 170 40.14 -17.89 -57.90
C LEU A 170 38.75 -17.26 -58.08
N SER A 171 38.22 -17.20 -59.31
CA SER A 171 36.90 -16.62 -59.57
C SER A 171 35.76 -17.42 -58.93
N GLU A 172 35.89 -18.74 -58.81
CA GLU A 172 34.89 -19.59 -58.13
C GLU A 172 34.89 -19.32 -56.62
N LEU A 173 36.07 -19.17 -56.03
CA LEU A 173 36.21 -18.81 -54.62
C LEU A 173 35.65 -17.41 -54.33
N ASN A 174 35.93 -16.43 -55.19
CA ASN A 174 35.38 -15.09 -55.04
C ASN A 174 33.84 -15.09 -55.06
N SER A 175 33.23 -15.86 -55.97
CA SER A 175 31.78 -16.00 -56.02
C SER A 175 31.18 -16.65 -54.76
N GLU A 176 31.87 -17.62 -54.15
CA GLU A 176 31.40 -18.21 -52.88
C GLU A 176 31.61 -17.29 -51.67
N ILE A 177 32.62 -16.42 -51.69
CA ILE A 177 32.82 -15.38 -50.67
C ILE A 177 31.75 -14.29 -50.79
N GLU A 178 31.40 -13.88 -52.01
CA GLU A 178 30.30 -12.94 -52.26
C GLU A 178 28.97 -13.50 -51.72
N LYS A 179 28.66 -14.78 -51.99
CA LYS A 179 27.48 -15.45 -51.41
C LYS A 179 27.52 -15.50 -49.88
N LEU A 180 28.69 -15.76 -49.29
CA LEU A 180 28.84 -15.74 -47.83
C LEU A 180 28.60 -14.34 -47.25
N VAL A 181 29.06 -13.28 -47.93
CA VAL A 181 28.79 -11.90 -47.52
C VAL A 181 27.28 -11.63 -47.59
N ASP A 182 26.62 -11.99 -48.69
CA ASP A 182 25.17 -11.84 -48.85
C ASP A 182 24.40 -12.60 -47.75
N GLU A 183 24.80 -13.83 -47.43
CA GLU A 183 24.19 -14.63 -46.35
C GLU A 183 24.38 -13.98 -44.97
N LEU A 184 25.55 -13.41 -44.69
CA LEU A 184 25.82 -12.72 -43.42
C LEU A 184 25.02 -11.40 -43.32
N GLU A 185 24.85 -10.69 -44.43
CA GLU A 185 24.03 -9.48 -44.50
C GLU A 185 22.53 -9.82 -44.32
N GLU A 186 22.05 -10.93 -44.90
CA GLU A 186 20.69 -11.41 -44.71
C GLU A 186 20.45 -11.84 -43.24
N GLU A 187 21.37 -12.59 -42.63
CA GLU A 187 21.28 -12.95 -41.21
C GLU A 187 21.27 -11.70 -40.31
N LEU A 188 22.11 -10.70 -40.60
CA LEU A 188 22.15 -9.43 -39.88
C LEU A 188 20.82 -8.65 -40.02
N ALA A 189 20.23 -8.61 -41.21
CA ALA A 189 18.90 -8.04 -41.43
C ALA A 189 17.83 -8.78 -40.60
N GLY A 190 17.93 -10.11 -40.48
CA GLY A 190 17.10 -10.92 -39.60
C GLY A 190 17.25 -10.53 -38.12
N VAL A 191 18.47 -10.31 -37.64
CA VAL A 191 18.75 -9.84 -36.27
C VAL A 191 18.11 -8.47 -36.01
N HIS A 192 18.23 -7.52 -36.95
CA HIS A 192 17.57 -6.21 -36.85
C HIS A 192 16.04 -6.34 -36.77
N HIS A 193 15.45 -7.20 -37.61
CA HIS A 193 14.01 -7.41 -37.61
C HIS A 193 13.53 -7.97 -36.26
N GLU A 194 14.19 -8.97 -35.70
CA GLU A 194 13.75 -9.57 -34.44
C GLU A 194 13.93 -8.61 -33.25
N TYR A 195 15.02 -7.83 -33.24
CA TYR A 195 15.20 -6.79 -32.24
C TYR A 195 14.11 -5.72 -32.31
N ASN A 196 13.77 -5.22 -33.50
CA ASN A 196 12.68 -4.26 -33.67
C ASN A 196 11.34 -4.81 -33.15
N ARG A 197 11.05 -6.10 -33.39
CA ARG A 197 9.85 -6.75 -32.82
C ARG A 197 9.90 -6.80 -31.29
N ARG A 198 11.05 -7.12 -30.70
CA ARG A 198 11.23 -7.12 -29.23
C ARG A 198 11.03 -5.73 -28.65
N THR A 199 11.54 -4.69 -29.31
CA THR A 199 11.32 -3.28 -28.96
C THR A 199 9.85 -2.90 -29.00
N ASP A 200 9.11 -3.31 -30.03
CA ASP A 200 7.66 -3.04 -30.12
C ASP A 200 6.85 -3.79 -29.04
N VAL A 201 7.28 -4.99 -28.64
CA VAL A 201 6.69 -5.70 -27.50
C VAL A 201 7.00 -4.97 -26.20
N HIS A 202 8.25 -4.55 -26.00
CA HIS A 202 8.68 -3.82 -24.81
C HIS A 202 7.87 -2.55 -24.58
N HIS A 203 7.79 -1.66 -25.59
CA HIS A 203 7.05 -0.41 -25.44
C HIS A 203 5.57 -0.61 -25.13
N ARG A 204 4.95 -1.66 -25.70
CA ARG A 204 3.55 -1.99 -25.40
C ARG A 204 3.38 -2.49 -23.97
N GLU A 205 4.30 -3.32 -23.50
CA GLU A 205 4.22 -3.90 -22.16
C GLU A 205 4.51 -2.85 -21.08
N VAL A 206 5.53 -2.02 -21.27
CA VAL A 206 5.81 -0.86 -20.41
C VAL A 206 4.60 0.06 -20.35
N GLY A 207 4.04 0.44 -21.50
CA GLY A 207 2.86 1.30 -21.52
C GLY A 207 1.63 0.69 -20.83
N ARG A 208 1.44 -0.63 -20.93
CA ARG A 208 0.38 -1.36 -20.21
C ARG A 208 0.61 -1.32 -18.70
N LEU A 209 1.82 -1.67 -18.25
CA LEU A 209 2.19 -1.73 -16.83
C LEU A 209 2.15 -0.35 -16.19
N GLU A 210 2.68 0.68 -16.84
CA GLU A 210 2.63 2.06 -16.35
C GLU A 210 1.19 2.56 -16.18
N GLN A 211 0.30 2.20 -17.10
CA GLN A 211 -1.11 2.56 -16.98
C GLN A 211 -1.77 1.85 -15.79
N GLU A 212 -1.55 0.54 -15.64
CA GLU A 212 -2.08 -0.24 -14.51
C GLU A 212 -1.54 0.27 -13.16
N ILE A 213 -0.26 0.65 -13.09
CA ILE A 213 0.34 1.29 -11.92
C ILE A 213 -0.38 2.60 -11.60
N GLN A 214 -0.57 3.49 -12.57
CA GLN A 214 -1.25 4.77 -12.35
C GLN A 214 -2.71 4.62 -11.90
N ASP A 215 -3.42 3.64 -12.46
CA ASP A 215 -4.80 3.37 -12.07
C ASP A 215 -4.85 2.83 -10.63
N LYS A 216 -3.94 1.92 -10.25
CA LYS A 216 -3.81 1.41 -8.88
C LYS A 216 -3.37 2.47 -7.87
N GLU A 217 -2.43 3.36 -8.23
CA GLU A 217 -2.02 4.49 -7.39
C GLU A 217 -3.20 5.45 -7.13
N ARG A 218 -4.06 5.67 -8.13
CA ARG A 218 -5.27 6.48 -7.96
C ARG A 218 -6.28 5.80 -7.04
N GLU A 219 -6.50 4.50 -7.20
CA GLU A 219 -7.37 3.73 -6.32
C GLU A 219 -6.86 3.77 -4.88
N LEU A 220 -5.56 3.57 -4.67
CA LEU A 220 -4.92 3.64 -3.36
C LEU A 220 -5.07 5.02 -2.72
N PHE A 221 -4.80 6.08 -3.49
CA PHE A 221 -5.00 7.45 -3.01
C PHE A 221 -6.45 7.70 -2.56
N ASN A 222 -7.43 7.26 -3.36
CA ASN A 222 -8.84 7.41 -3.02
C ASN A 222 -9.23 6.60 -1.78
N ALA A 223 -8.66 5.40 -1.60
CA ALA A 223 -8.91 4.57 -0.43
C ALA A 223 -8.36 5.23 0.85
N HIS A 224 -7.13 5.75 0.80
CA HIS A 224 -6.57 6.54 1.90
C HIS A 224 -7.39 7.81 2.20
N ASP A 225 -7.75 8.58 1.17
CA ASP A 225 -8.56 9.79 1.34
C ASP A 225 -9.92 9.46 1.99
N PHE A 226 -10.57 8.40 1.54
CA PHE A 226 -11.83 7.94 2.12
C PHE A 226 -11.65 7.48 3.58
N TYR A 227 -10.59 6.75 3.88
CA TYR A 227 -10.29 6.31 5.24
C TYR A 227 -10.02 7.50 6.19
N ASP A 228 -9.08 8.36 5.83
CA ASP A 228 -8.59 9.45 6.66
C ASP A 228 -9.59 10.61 6.78
N ASN A 229 -10.23 11.00 5.67
CA ASN A 229 -11.07 12.19 5.62
C ASN A 229 -12.57 11.91 5.76
N VAL A 230 -13.00 10.65 5.64
CA VAL A 230 -14.40 10.27 5.80
C VAL A 230 -14.61 9.34 6.99
N LEU A 231 -13.99 8.16 7.00
CA LEU A 231 -14.31 7.12 7.99
C LEU A 231 -13.82 7.46 9.40
N ILE A 232 -12.62 8.02 9.56
CA ILE A 232 -12.11 8.45 10.87
C ILE A 232 -12.98 9.56 11.47
N PRO A 233 -13.21 10.70 10.79
CA PRO A 233 -14.04 11.77 11.33
C PRO A 233 -15.49 11.34 11.57
N GLN A 234 -16.03 10.45 10.74
CA GLN A 234 -17.37 9.90 10.94
C GLN A 234 -17.46 9.09 12.24
N GLY A 235 -16.45 8.26 12.52
CA GLY A 235 -16.35 7.52 13.77
C GLY A 235 -16.33 8.43 15.01
N GLU A 236 -15.50 9.48 14.98
CA GLU A 236 -15.42 10.47 16.07
C GLU A 236 -16.77 11.18 16.29
N ARG A 237 -17.46 11.56 15.20
CA ARG A 237 -18.78 12.19 15.28
C ARG A 237 -19.82 11.26 15.88
N PHE A 238 -19.81 9.98 15.54
CA PHE A 238 -20.72 9.00 16.13
C PHE A 238 -20.44 8.78 17.61
N ALA A 239 -19.18 8.71 18.01
CA ALA A 239 -18.79 8.59 19.43
C ALA A 239 -19.27 9.81 20.24
N ALA A 240 -19.06 11.03 19.74
CA ALA A 240 -19.51 12.25 20.41
C ALA A 240 -21.06 12.31 20.54
N GLN A 241 -21.79 11.86 19.51
CA GLN A 241 -23.25 11.78 19.58
C GLN A 241 -23.73 10.73 20.58
N LEU A 242 -23.03 9.60 20.68
CA LEU A 242 -23.33 8.57 21.68
C LEU A 242 -23.12 9.09 23.10
N GLU A 243 -22.01 9.80 23.35
CA GLU A 243 -21.73 10.45 24.64
C GLU A 243 -22.84 11.46 25.00
N GLN A 244 -23.23 12.32 24.06
CA GLN A 244 -24.33 13.26 24.28
C GLN A 244 -25.66 12.55 24.59
N LEU A 245 -25.97 11.42 23.94
CA LEU A 245 -27.16 10.64 24.25
C LEU A 245 -27.11 10.03 25.66
N GLN A 246 -25.93 9.59 26.11
CA GLN A 246 -25.74 9.07 27.46
C GLN A 246 -25.90 10.17 28.51
N GLU A 247 -25.40 11.38 28.24
CA GLU A 247 -25.65 12.55 29.09
C GLU A 247 -27.14 12.90 29.16
N ASN A 248 -27.84 12.90 28.03
CA ASN A 248 -29.29 13.15 28.00
C ASN A 248 -30.08 12.10 28.80
N ILE A 249 -29.69 10.82 28.71
CA ILE A 249 -30.27 9.74 29.53
C ILE A 249 -30.04 10.02 31.02
N ALA A 250 -28.81 10.34 31.41
CA ALA A 250 -28.47 10.62 32.80
C ALA A 250 -29.24 11.83 33.33
N HIS A 251 -29.33 12.90 32.54
CA HIS A 251 -30.08 14.10 32.88
C HIS A 251 -31.57 13.81 33.05
N ASN A 252 -32.19 13.12 32.09
CA ASN A 252 -33.60 12.72 32.17
C ASN A 252 -33.90 11.89 33.43
N ARG A 253 -33.02 10.92 33.77
CA ARG A 253 -33.17 10.10 34.98
C ARG A 253 -33.03 10.93 36.25
N GLN A 254 -32.09 11.88 36.28
CA GLN A 254 -31.91 12.81 37.38
C GLN A 254 -33.14 13.71 37.56
N THR A 255 -33.71 14.23 36.47
CA THR A 255 -34.93 15.04 36.52
C THR A 255 -36.11 14.24 37.08
N LEU A 256 -36.25 12.98 36.68
CA LEU A 256 -37.28 12.09 37.22
C LEU A 256 -37.10 11.85 38.73
N GLU A 257 -35.87 11.61 39.17
CA GLU A 257 -35.56 11.43 40.59
C GLU A 257 -35.88 12.69 41.41
N GLN A 258 -35.46 13.86 40.91
CA GLN A 258 -35.77 15.15 41.55
C GLN A 258 -37.28 15.39 41.64
N ALA A 259 -38.03 15.13 40.57
CA ALA A 259 -39.49 15.25 40.56
C ALA A 259 -40.14 14.27 41.56
N THR A 260 -39.61 13.05 41.68
CA THR A 260 -40.11 12.04 42.62
C THR A 260 -39.90 12.49 44.07
N VAL A 261 -38.72 13.01 44.40
CA VAL A 261 -38.40 13.51 45.75
C VAL A 261 -39.25 14.74 46.07
N GLN A 262 -39.37 15.68 45.12
CA GLN A 262 -40.22 16.86 45.30
C GLN A 262 -41.66 16.45 45.57
N ARG A 263 -42.21 15.52 44.79
CA ARG A 263 -43.57 15.05 44.96
C ARG A 263 -43.80 14.38 46.32
N ALA A 264 -42.83 13.62 46.83
CA ALA A 264 -42.90 13.03 48.16
C ALA A 264 -42.97 14.11 49.27
N ASN A 265 -42.15 15.17 49.15
CA ASN A 265 -42.16 16.29 50.09
C ASN A 265 -43.46 17.09 50.03
N ASP A 266 -43.99 17.32 48.82
CA ASP A 266 -45.25 18.03 48.60
C ASP A 266 -46.42 17.24 49.20
N HIS A 267 -46.44 15.91 49.01
CA HIS A 267 -47.45 15.04 49.60
C HIS A 267 -47.38 15.00 51.13
N GLU A 268 -46.19 14.92 51.73
CA GLU A 268 -46.02 15.00 53.19
C GLU A 268 -46.54 16.33 53.74
N THR A 269 -46.30 17.43 53.02
CA THR A 269 -46.82 18.76 53.37
C THR A 269 -48.35 18.77 53.31
N PHE A 270 -48.94 18.24 52.23
CA PHE A 270 -50.38 18.07 52.09
C PHE A 270 -50.99 17.27 53.26
N GLU A 271 -50.42 16.11 53.60
CA GLU A 271 -50.90 15.27 54.71
C GLU A 271 -50.86 16.03 56.05
N SER A 272 -49.78 16.78 56.30
CA SER A 272 -49.67 17.64 57.49
C SER A 272 -50.75 18.73 57.50
N GLU A 273 -51.01 19.40 56.38
CA GLU A 273 -52.01 20.46 56.28
C GLU A 273 -53.43 19.92 56.47
N VAL A 274 -53.74 18.75 55.91
CA VAL A 274 -55.04 18.07 56.11
C VAL A 274 -55.28 17.75 57.59
N VAL A 275 -54.25 17.25 58.30
CA VAL A 275 -54.35 17.00 59.74
C VAL A 275 -54.55 18.31 60.52
N GLU A 276 -53.77 19.35 60.22
CA GLU A 276 -53.88 20.68 60.86
C GLU A 276 -55.30 21.27 60.70
N HIS A 277 -55.89 21.18 59.49
CA HIS A 277 -57.24 21.65 59.21
C HIS A 277 -58.31 20.82 59.93
N ASN A 278 -58.21 19.49 59.90
CA ASN A 278 -59.18 18.61 60.57
C ASN A 278 -59.18 18.78 62.09
N ASP A 279 -58.01 18.93 62.71
CA ASP A 279 -57.87 19.21 64.14
C ASP A 279 -58.53 20.55 64.51
N ALA A 280 -58.32 21.58 63.68
CA ALA A 280 -58.93 22.89 63.88
C ALA A 280 -60.46 22.84 63.73
N ILE A 281 -60.97 22.18 62.69
CA ILE A 281 -62.41 21.99 62.46
C ILE A 281 -63.05 21.23 63.64
N SER A 282 -62.43 20.14 64.10
CA SER A 282 -62.93 19.37 65.26
C SER A 282 -62.98 20.22 66.52
N ALA A 283 -61.96 21.05 66.78
CA ALA A 283 -61.95 21.93 67.94
C ALA A 283 -63.00 23.06 67.83
N ILE A 284 -63.30 23.55 66.63
CA ILE A 284 -64.39 24.50 66.37
C ILE A 284 -65.75 23.82 66.60
N ASP A 285 -65.94 22.60 66.12
CA ASP A 285 -67.18 21.83 66.31
C ASP A 285 -67.45 21.57 67.80
N GLU A 286 -66.41 21.23 68.58
CA GLU A 286 -66.50 21.14 70.04
C GLU A 286 -66.88 22.49 70.69
N CYS A 287 -66.30 23.62 70.23
CA CYS A 287 -66.65 24.95 70.71
C CYS A 287 -68.12 25.30 70.40
N LEU A 288 -68.57 25.08 69.17
CA LEU A 288 -69.95 25.33 68.74
C LEU A 288 -70.94 24.47 69.53
N GLN A 289 -70.62 23.19 69.77
CA GLN A 289 -71.44 22.30 70.58
C GLN A 289 -71.56 22.81 72.03
N LEU A 290 -70.45 23.18 72.66
CA LEU A 290 -70.45 23.76 74.01
C LEU A 290 -71.30 25.03 74.05
N LEU A 291 -71.10 25.96 73.12
CA LEU A 291 -71.84 27.22 73.04
C LEU A 291 -73.35 27.01 72.81
N SER A 292 -73.75 25.96 72.08
CA SER A 292 -75.16 25.64 71.84
C SER A 292 -75.92 25.13 73.08
N THR A 293 -75.20 24.65 74.10
CA THR A 293 -75.79 24.09 75.33
C THR A 293 -75.91 25.09 76.49
N ILE A 294 -75.34 26.29 76.33
CA ILE A 294 -75.22 27.28 77.41
C ILE A 294 -76.43 28.23 77.40
N THR A 295 -77.36 28.04 78.35
CA THR A 295 -78.39 29.03 78.71
C THR A 295 -77.95 29.97 79.85
N ALA A 296 -76.99 29.54 80.69
CA ALA A 296 -76.25 30.34 81.67
C ALA A 296 -74.84 29.72 81.88
N PRO A 297 -73.75 30.37 81.45
CA PRO A 297 -72.43 29.73 81.39
C PRO A 297 -71.83 29.49 82.77
N SER A 298 -71.39 28.26 83.03
CA SER A 298 -70.54 27.97 84.19
C SER A 298 -69.07 28.26 83.88
N LEU A 299 -68.30 28.66 84.88
CA LEU A 299 -66.84 28.92 84.75
C LEU A 299 -66.08 27.72 84.15
N ALA A 300 -66.58 26.49 84.34
CA ALA A 300 -65.98 25.28 83.80
C ALA A 300 -66.15 25.17 82.27
N GLU A 301 -67.30 25.60 81.72
CA GLU A 301 -67.58 25.60 80.28
C GLU A 301 -66.77 26.69 79.57
N VAL A 302 -66.67 27.88 80.17
CA VAL A 302 -65.82 28.98 79.69
C VAL A 302 -64.36 28.53 79.53
N LYS A 303 -63.81 27.85 80.55
CA LYS A 303 -62.45 27.30 80.49
C LYS A 303 -62.27 26.22 79.43
N LYS A 304 -63.31 25.44 79.12
CA LYS A 304 -63.24 24.44 78.02
C LYS A 304 -63.21 25.11 76.65
N VAL A 305 -64.04 26.14 76.42
CA VAL A 305 -64.02 26.91 75.17
C VAL A 305 -62.66 27.60 74.99
N GLN A 306 -62.10 28.22 76.04
CA GLN A 306 -60.77 28.81 76.00
C GLN A 306 -59.67 27.78 75.68
N LYS A 307 -59.77 26.56 76.24
CA LYS A 307 -58.83 25.47 75.94
C LYS A 307 -58.91 25.04 74.47
N ASN A 308 -60.11 24.95 73.90
CA ASN A 308 -60.29 24.58 72.49
C ASN A 308 -59.87 25.70 71.54
N LEU A 309 -60.08 26.96 71.89
CA LEU A 309 -59.49 28.09 71.16
C LEU A 309 -57.95 28.07 71.17
N ALA A 310 -57.34 27.74 72.30
CA ALA A 310 -55.89 27.56 72.36
C ALA A 310 -55.42 26.37 71.50
N LYS A 311 -56.22 25.30 71.37
CA LYS A 311 -55.94 24.21 70.43
C LYS A 311 -56.01 24.71 68.98
N ILE A 312 -57.10 25.38 68.58
CA ILE A 312 -57.26 25.95 67.23
C ILE A 312 -56.09 26.87 66.90
N GLN A 313 -55.70 27.74 67.83
CA GLN A 313 -54.56 28.64 67.64
C GLN A 313 -53.27 27.87 67.40
N ASN A 314 -53.04 26.79 68.16
CA ASN A 314 -51.86 25.94 68.01
C ASN A 314 -51.87 25.15 66.70
N SER A 315 -53.00 24.57 66.29
CA SER A 315 -53.16 23.82 65.05
C SER A 315 -52.97 24.70 63.81
N LEU A 316 -53.43 25.95 63.86
CA LEU A 316 -53.33 26.89 62.74
C LEU A 316 -52.12 27.83 62.84
N LYS A 317 -51.10 27.52 63.65
CA LYS A 317 -49.95 28.40 63.92
C LYS A 317 -49.21 28.88 62.67
N LYS A 318 -49.18 28.04 61.63
CA LYS A 318 -48.48 28.31 60.37
C LYS A 318 -49.32 29.12 59.38
N HIS A 319 -50.64 29.17 59.58
CA HIS A 319 -51.60 29.81 58.67
C HIS A 319 -51.93 31.22 59.15
N ASN A 320 -51.12 32.20 58.73
CA ASN A 320 -51.21 33.61 59.15
C ASN A 320 -52.61 34.23 58.99
N GLN A 321 -53.36 33.81 57.96
CA GLN A 321 -54.71 34.30 57.69
C GLN A 321 -55.71 33.96 58.82
N PHE A 322 -55.56 32.79 59.45
CA PHE A 322 -56.47 32.34 60.51
C PHE A 322 -56.00 32.80 61.90
N GLN A 323 -54.70 33.12 62.09
CA GLN A 323 -54.16 33.55 63.38
C GLN A 323 -54.81 34.83 63.92
N ILE A 324 -55.02 35.83 63.05
CA ILE A 324 -55.66 37.11 63.44
C ILE A 324 -57.10 36.84 63.89
N PHE A 325 -57.81 35.99 63.15
CA PHE A 325 -59.20 35.64 63.42
C PHE A 325 -59.35 34.89 64.76
N VAL A 326 -58.49 33.89 64.99
CA VAL A 326 -58.47 33.10 66.24
C VAL A 326 -58.09 33.96 67.45
N LYS A 327 -57.17 34.92 67.28
CA LYS A 327 -56.77 35.83 68.36
C LYS A 327 -57.90 36.79 68.76
N VAL A 328 -58.60 37.36 67.78
CA VAL A 328 -59.78 38.20 68.02
C VAL A 328 -60.89 37.40 68.71
N LEU A 329 -61.12 36.15 68.27
CA LEU A 329 -62.04 35.23 68.93
C LEU A 329 -61.65 34.98 70.40
N LEU A 330 -60.37 34.71 70.69
CA LEU A 330 -59.86 34.55 72.06
C LEU A 330 -60.09 35.80 72.93
N GLU A 331 -59.81 36.99 72.41
CA GLU A 331 -60.02 38.26 73.12
C GLU A 331 -61.50 38.49 73.45
N ILE A 332 -62.39 38.31 72.48
CA ILE A 332 -63.84 38.43 72.69
C ILE A 332 -64.35 37.42 73.74
N THR A 333 -63.81 36.19 73.73
CA THR A 333 -64.20 35.13 74.65
C THR A 333 -63.72 35.40 76.09
N VAL A 334 -62.58 36.08 76.26
CA VAL A 334 -62.02 36.44 77.56
C VAL A 334 -62.72 37.68 78.14
N ASP A 335 -63.00 38.69 77.33
CA ASP A 335 -63.55 39.97 77.79
C ASP A 335 -65.06 39.92 78.08
N SER A 336 -65.81 39.12 77.31
CA SER A 336 -67.28 39.05 77.44
C SER A 336 -67.76 38.19 78.62
N ASN A 337 -66.91 37.29 79.13
CA ASN A 337 -67.22 36.26 80.14
C ASN A 337 -68.58 35.56 79.93
N PHE A 338 -69.06 35.55 78.68
CA PHE A 338 -70.38 35.09 78.24
C PHE A 338 -71.59 35.66 79.03
N ALA A 339 -71.47 36.85 79.62
CA ALA A 339 -72.54 37.49 80.39
C ALA A 339 -73.62 38.15 79.52
N ASP A 340 -73.29 38.48 78.26
CA ASP A 340 -74.19 39.06 77.27
C ASP A 340 -74.56 38.04 76.19
N GLN A 341 -75.87 37.82 75.99
CA GLN A 341 -76.37 36.93 74.94
C GLN A 341 -76.12 37.48 73.52
N GLY A 342 -75.96 38.80 73.35
CA GLY A 342 -75.56 39.40 72.07
C GLY A 342 -74.16 38.96 71.67
N ALA A 343 -73.19 39.16 72.56
CA ALA A 343 -71.81 38.70 72.36
C ALA A 343 -71.69 37.19 72.11
N LEU A 344 -72.51 36.36 72.80
CA LEU A 344 -72.52 34.90 72.59
C LEU A 344 -72.98 34.52 71.17
N ARG A 345 -73.97 35.24 70.63
CA ARG A 345 -74.43 35.05 69.25
C ARG A 345 -73.36 35.44 68.24
N ASP A 346 -72.64 36.53 68.46
CA ASP A 346 -71.58 36.99 67.57
C ASP A 346 -70.38 36.02 67.55
N ILE A 347 -70.03 35.45 68.72
CA ILE A 347 -69.00 34.39 68.82
C ILE A 347 -69.42 33.13 68.05
N VAL A 348 -70.68 32.71 68.16
CA VAL A 348 -71.20 31.55 67.41
C VAL A 348 -71.17 31.80 65.89
N VAL A 349 -71.53 33.01 65.44
CA VAL A 349 -71.43 33.37 64.01
C VAL A 349 -69.97 33.34 63.55
N ALA A 350 -69.05 33.90 64.33
CA ALA A 350 -67.62 33.90 63.99
C ALA A 350 -67.01 32.49 63.92
N PHE A 351 -67.36 31.59 64.84
CA PHE A 351 -66.94 30.18 64.77
C PHE A 351 -67.51 29.45 63.57
N ASN A 352 -68.79 29.68 63.22
CA ASN A 352 -69.37 29.10 62.02
C ASN A 352 -68.68 29.61 60.75
N ASN A 353 -68.38 30.91 60.66
CA ASN A 353 -67.65 31.47 59.52
C ASN A 353 -66.24 30.88 59.41
N LEU A 354 -65.49 30.81 60.52
CA LEU A 354 -64.16 30.20 60.54
C LEU A 354 -64.20 28.72 60.14
N ARG A 355 -65.22 27.98 60.57
CA ARG A 355 -65.44 26.58 60.16
C ARG A 355 -65.65 26.48 58.66
N VAL A 356 -66.51 27.32 58.09
CA VAL A 356 -66.77 27.34 56.64
C VAL A 356 -65.48 27.64 55.88
N GLU A 357 -64.73 28.67 56.28
CA GLU A 357 -63.45 29.02 55.65
C GLU A 357 -62.41 27.89 55.72
N LEU A 358 -62.31 27.18 56.85
CA LEU A 358 -61.40 26.04 56.99
C LEU A 358 -61.84 24.84 56.14
N VAL A 359 -63.15 24.58 56.04
CA VAL A 359 -63.68 23.51 55.17
C VAL A 359 -63.43 23.85 53.71
N ASP A 360 -63.63 25.11 53.29
CA ASP A 360 -63.36 25.56 51.93
C ASP A 360 -61.86 25.50 51.61
N SER A 361 -60.99 25.92 52.54
CA SER A 361 -59.53 25.79 52.44
C SER A 361 -59.10 24.32 52.31
N LEU A 362 -59.67 23.43 53.12
CA LEU A 362 -59.39 21.99 53.04
C LEU A 362 -59.82 21.39 51.70
N ASN A 363 -61.00 21.77 51.20
CA ASN A 363 -61.47 21.36 49.88
C ASN A 363 -60.53 21.86 48.76
N GLN A 364 -60.04 23.10 48.87
CA GLN A 364 -59.09 23.66 47.92
C GLN A 364 -57.77 22.90 47.93
N ILE A 365 -57.15 22.69 49.10
CA ILE A 365 -55.89 21.95 49.23
C ILE A 365 -56.04 20.51 48.70
N THR A 366 -57.20 19.88 48.91
CA THR A 366 -57.50 18.55 48.35
C THR A 366 -57.64 18.56 46.82
N ALA A 367 -58.22 19.63 46.25
CA ALA A 367 -58.30 19.80 44.81
C ALA A 367 -56.92 20.07 44.19
N ASP A 368 -56.13 20.94 44.80
CA ASP A 368 -54.76 21.27 44.37
C ASP A 368 -53.87 20.03 44.40
N GLU A 369 -53.99 19.18 45.42
CA GLU A 369 -53.29 17.89 45.50
C GLU A 369 -53.68 16.96 44.34
N ALA A 370 -54.96 16.88 43.98
CA ALA A 370 -55.40 16.05 42.86
C ALA A 370 -54.81 16.54 41.51
N GLU A 371 -54.70 17.85 41.32
CA GLU A 371 -54.05 18.46 40.16
C GLU A 371 -52.55 18.17 40.15
N GLN A 372 -51.85 18.39 41.26
CA GLN A 372 -50.42 18.08 41.40
C GLN A 372 -50.09 16.61 41.12
N VAL A 373 -50.95 15.68 41.57
CA VAL A 373 -50.81 14.25 41.27
C VAL A 373 -50.97 13.99 39.77
N ALA A 374 -51.94 14.63 39.12
CA ALA A 374 -52.15 14.48 37.68
C ALA A 374 -50.95 15.00 36.87
N ASP A 375 -50.44 16.18 37.22
CA ASP A 375 -49.29 16.81 36.57
C ASP A 375 -48.01 16.00 36.75
N TYR A 376 -47.75 15.52 37.97
CA TYR A 376 -46.61 14.63 38.24
C TYR A 376 -46.69 13.35 37.40
N ASN A 377 -47.85 12.70 37.36
CA ASN A 377 -48.04 11.49 36.55
C ASN A 377 -47.83 11.76 35.05
N ALA A 378 -48.30 12.89 34.55
CA ALA A 378 -48.06 13.31 33.16
C ALA A 378 -46.56 13.53 32.89
N GLN A 379 -45.84 14.18 33.82
CA GLN A 379 -44.40 14.37 33.72
C GLN A 379 -43.63 13.05 33.74
N VAL A 380 -43.98 12.10 34.61
CA VAL A 380 -43.38 10.76 34.68
C VAL A 380 -43.56 10.01 33.36
N ILE A 381 -44.75 10.08 32.75
CA ILE A 381 -45.02 9.46 31.46
C ILE A 381 -44.13 10.07 30.38
N ALA A 382 -44.08 11.41 30.30
CA ALA A 382 -43.26 12.12 29.32
C ALA A 382 -41.76 11.78 29.44
N LEU A 383 -41.22 11.83 30.66
CA LEU A 383 -39.80 11.52 30.91
C LEU A 383 -39.45 10.06 30.58
N ASN A 384 -40.37 9.12 30.83
CA ASN A 384 -40.15 7.72 30.47
C ASN A 384 -40.26 7.46 28.96
N GLN A 385 -41.13 8.17 28.25
CA GLN A 385 -41.19 8.12 26.78
C GLN A 385 -39.89 8.66 26.17
N GLU A 386 -39.44 9.84 26.61
CA GLU A 386 -38.19 10.46 26.16
C GLU A 386 -36.98 9.53 26.40
N HIS A 387 -36.89 8.91 27.58
CA HIS A 387 -35.83 7.95 27.86
C HIS A 387 -35.85 6.72 26.96
N ALA A 388 -37.05 6.18 26.66
CA ALA A 388 -37.16 5.06 25.73
C ALA A 388 -36.70 5.46 24.31
N GLU A 389 -36.94 6.70 23.90
CA GLU A 389 -36.44 7.24 22.63
C GLU A 389 -34.92 7.39 22.63
N PHE A 390 -34.34 7.93 23.71
CA PHE A 390 -32.88 8.00 23.85
C PHE A 390 -32.23 6.62 23.85
N GLN A 391 -32.82 5.63 24.53
CA GLN A 391 -32.31 4.25 24.52
C GLN A 391 -32.35 3.64 23.10
N ARG A 392 -33.41 3.89 22.32
CA ARG A 392 -33.46 3.46 20.91
C ARG A 392 -32.38 4.15 20.09
N ALA A 393 -32.18 5.45 20.28
CA ALA A 393 -31.14 6.21 19.59
C ALA A 393 -29.73 5.70 19.92
N VAL A 394 -29.46 5.32 21.17
CA VAL A 394 -28.21 4.68 21.59
C VAL A 394 -27.97 3.37 20.84
N VAL A 395 -28.98 2.50 20.73
CA VAL A 395 -28.85 1.23 19.99
C VAL A 395 -28.52 1.48 18.52
N VAL A 396 -29.19 2.44 17.88
CA VAL A 396 -28.93 2.82 16.50
C VAL A 396 -27.50 3.36 16.35
N LYS A 397 -27.06 4.24 17.25
CA LYS A 397 -25.71 4.82 17.20
C LYS A 397 -24.62 3.77 17.40
N ASN A 398 -24.81 2.81 18.30
CA ASN A 398 -23.88 1.70 18.46
C ASN A 398 -23.77 0.86 17.17
N ALA A 399 -24.89 0.57 16.50
CA ALA A 399 -24.87 -0.15 15.24
C ALA A 399 -24.18 0.65 14.11
N GLU A 400 -24.35 1.98 14.08
CA GLU A 400 -23.63 2.85 13.14
C GLU A 400 -22.12 2.88 13.41
N ILE A 401 -21.70 2.88 14.68
CA ILE A 401 -20.29 2.78 15.07
C ILE A 401 -19.71 1.45 14.60
N GLU A 402 -20.38 0.33 14.90
CA GLU A 402 -19.94 -1.00 14.48
C GLU A 402 -19.81 -1.10 12.95
N ALA A 403 -20.81 -0.62 12.21
CA ALA A 403 -20.77 -0.58 10.75
C ALA A 403 -19.62 0.29 10.21
N ASN A 404 -19.33 1.43 10.86
CA ASN A 404 -18.20 2.28 10.48
C ASN A 404 -16.86 1.60 10.77
N THR A 405 -16.72 0.90 11.90
CA THR A 405 -15.53 0.12 12.25
C THR A 405 -15.30 -1.01 11.25
N THR A 406 -16.33 -1.79 10.90
CA THR A 406 -16.19 -2.81 9.86
C THR A 406 -15.77 -2.21 8.51
N LYS A 407 -16.30 -1.04 8.16
CA LYS A 407 -15.92 -0.35 6.92
C LYS A 407 -14.49 0.18 6.96
N GLN A 408 -14.00 0.61 8.12
CA GLN A 408 -12.60 0.98 8.33
C GLN A 408 -11.69 -0.23 8.09
N GLU A 409 -12.00 -1.38 8.71
CA GLU A 409 -11.25 -2.63 8.51
C GLU A 409 -11.21 -3.04 7.04
N GLN A 410 -12.36 -3.06 6.36
CA GLN A 410 -12.44 -3.38 4.93
C GLN A 410 -11.64 -2.41 4.04
N THR A 411 -11.57 -1.14 4.42
CA THR A 411 -10.81 -0.14 3.65
C THR A 411 -9.31 -0.29 3.88
N LEU A 412 -8.89 -0.65 5.09
CA LEU A 412 -7.49 -0.98 5.40
C LEU A 412 -7.03 -2.25 4.68
N ASP A 413 -7.84 -3.31 4.68
CA ASP A 413 -7.55 -4.54 3.93
C ASP A 413 -7.39 -4.24 2.43
N LEU A 414 -8.24 -3.37 1.86
CA LEU A 414 -8.13 -2.93 0.47
C LEU A 414 -6.84 -2.13 0.22
N ILE A 415 -6.46 -1.25 1.14
CA ILE A 415 -5.20 -0.48 1.04
C ILE A 415 -4.01 -1.46 0.99
N ASP A 416 -3.97 -2.44 1.88
CA ASP A 416 -2.90 -3.45 1.92
C ASP A 416 -2.84 -4.27 0.61
N GLU A 417 -4.00 -4.68 0.07
CA GLU A 417 -4.07 -5.39 -1.23
C GLU A 417 -3.55 -4.51 -2.39
N LEU A 418 -3.93 -3.24 -2.42
CA LEU A 418 -3.49 -2.30 -3.46
C LEU A 418 -1.98 -2.00 -3.38
N ASP A 419 -1.41 -1.92 -2.18
CA ASP A 419 0.04 -1.76 -1.99
C ASP A 419 0.81 -3.00 -2.48
N GLU A 420 0.32 -4.21 -2.22
CA GLU A 420 0.91 -5.45 -2.71
C GLU A 420 0.83 -5.55 -4.25
N ASP A 421 -0.32 -5.20 -4.83
CA ASP A 421 -0.52 -5.11 -6.28
C ASP A 421 0.47 -4.12 -6.91
N LEU A 422 0.64 -2.94 -6.33
CA LEU A 422 1.60 -1.93 -6.81
C LEU A 422 3.04 -2.42 -6.72
N ALA A 423 3.43 -3.08 -5.62
CA ALA A 423 4.75 -3.67 -5.50
C ALA A 423 5.00 -4.72 -6.59
N THR A 424 4.00 -5.56 -6.85
CA THR A 424 4.05 -6.59 -7.90
C THR A 424 4.18 -5.98 -9.29
N LEU A 425 3.35 -4.99 -9.63
CA LEU A 425 3.39 -4.31 -10.94
C LEU A 425 4.71 -3.55 -11.15
N ASN A 426 5.22 -2.87 -10.14
CA ASN A 426 6.53 -2.23 -10.19
C ASN A 426 7.66 -3.25 -10.37
N GLY A 427 7.56 -4.41 -9.71
CA GLY A 427 8.50 -5.52 -9.91
C GLY A 427 8.48 -6.07 -11.34
N GLN A 428 7.29 -6.21 -11.94
CA GLN A 428 7.13 -6.63 -13.34
C GLN A 428 7.70 -5.60 -14.31
N LEU A 429 7.46 -4.31 -14.08
CA LEU A 429 7.99 -3.23 -14.89
C LEU A 429 9.53 -3.21 -14.87
N GLN A 430 10.11 -3.37 -13.68
CA GLN A 430 11.56 -3.43 -13.52
C GLN A 430 12.14 -4.67 -14.24
N ALA A 431 11.51 -5.84 -14.09
CA ALA A 431 11.95 -7.06 -14.75
C ALA A 431 11.91 -6.94 -16.28
N GLU A 432 10.85 -6.35 -16.85
CA GLU A 432 10.73 -6.13 -18.30
C GLU A 432 11.79 -5.12 -18.82
N ASN A 433 12.10 -4.07 -18.04
CA ASN A 433 13.18 -3.14 -18.35
C ASN A 433 14.56 -3.82 -18.34
N ASP A 434 14.83 -4.66 -17.35
CA ASP A 434 16.09 -5.41 -17.23
C ASP A 434 16.24 -6.44 -18.35
N ASP A 435 15.16 -7.16 -18.68
CA ASP A 435 15.12 -8.12 -19.80
C ASP A 435 15.34 -7.42 -21.16
N TYR A 436 14.76 -6.24 -21.35
CA TYR A 436 14.97 -5.45 -22.56
C TYR A 436 16.39 -4.86 -22.66
N ALA A 437 16.96 -4.40 -21.55
CA ALA A 437 18.35 -3.96 -21.50
C ALA A 437 19.31 -5.09 -21.87
N PHE A 438 19.09 -6.30 -21.32
CA PHE A 438 19.86 -7.49 -21.70
C PHE A 438 19.71 -7.83 -23.19
N ALA A 439 18.48 -7.81 -23.72
CA ALA A 439 18.25 -8.04 -25.14
C ALA A 439 18.97 -7.02 -26.04
N THR A 440 19.04 -5.76 -25.60
CA THR A 440 19.77 -4.67 -26.26
C THR A 440 21.27 -4.94 -26.29
N ASP A 441 21.86 -5.38 -25.18
CA ASP A 441 23.28 -5.74 -25.11
C ASP A 441 23.62 -6.92 -26.03
N VAL A 442 22.79 -7.96 -26.03
CA VAL A 442 22.94 -9.12 -26.92
C VAL A 442 22.84 -8.70 -28.39
N TYR A 443 21.87 -7.85 -28.73
CA TYR A 443 21.72 -7.30 -30.08
C TYR A 443 22.97 -6.51 -30.49
N ASN A 444 23.45 -5.58 -29.67
CA ASN A 444 24.63 -4.76 -29.95
C ASN A 444 25.88 -5.64 -30.16
N ALA A 445 26.09 -6.65 -29.33
CA ALA A 445 27.20 -7.59 -29.46
C ALA A 445 27.10 -8.43 -30.75
N THR A 446 25.89 -8.88 -31.09
CA THR A 446 25.63 -9.69 -32.29
C THR A 446 25.86 -8.88 -33.56
N VAL A 447 25.32 -7.65 -33.63
CA VAL A 447 25.53 -6.72 -34.75
C VAL A 447 27.01 -6.38 -34.92
N ALA A 448 27.75 -6.17 -33.82
CA ALA A 448 29.18 -5.90 -33.88
C ALA A 448 29.96 -7.09 -34.47
N GLU A 449 29.62 -8.33 -34.10
CA GLU A 449 30.27 -9.53 -34.62
C GLU A 449 29.93 -9.77 -36.10
N TYR A 450 28.66 -9.64 -36.50
CA TYR A 450 28.28 -9.74 -37.92
C TYR A 450 29.00 -8.69 -38.77
N ASN A 451 29.03 -7.43 -38.34
CA ASN A 451 29.74 -6.37 -39.05
C ASN A 451 31.25 -6.65 -39.12
N LYS A 452 31.86 -7.20 -38.07
CA LYS A 452 33.28 -7.58 -38.07
C LYS A 452 33.53 -8.67 -39.12
N GLU A 453 32.69 -9.70 -39.17
CA GLU A 453 32.83 -10.83 -40.10
C GLU A 453 32.55 -10.42 -41.56
N ILE A 454 31.52 -9.60 -41.82
CA ILE A 454 31.23 -9.03 -43.14
C ILE A 454 32.40 -8.17 -43.63
N ASN A 455 32.92 -7.28 -42.78
CA ASN A 455 34.08 -6.44 -43.13
C ASN A 455 35.33 -7.28 -43.44
N ALA A 456 35.58 -8.34 -42.67
CA ALA A 456 36.72 -9.23 -42.90
C ALA A 456 36.56 -10.05 -44.19
N ALA A 457 35.35 -10.52 -44.50
CA ALA A 457 35.05 -11.23 -45.74
C ALA A 457 35.22 -10.31 -46.97
N ASN A 458 34.71 -9.07 -46.90
CA ASN A 458 34.91 -8.06 -47.95
C ASN A 458 36.39 -7.68 -48.13
N GLN A 459 37.13 -7.47 -47.03
CA GLN A 459 38.57 -7.21 -47.11
C GLN A 459 39.37 -8.39 -47.67
N ALA A 460 38.96 -9.63 -47.36
CA ALA A 460 39.55 -10.82 -47.93
C ALA A 460 39.26 -10.89 -49.44
N LEU A 461 38.01 -10.70 -49.86
CA LEU A 461 37.62 -10.64 -51.28
C LEU A 461 38.43 -9.59 -52.05
N ASP A 462 38.57 -8.39 -51.50
CA ASP A 462 39.39 -7.31 -52.07
C ASP A 462 40.86 -7.72 -52.23
N LEU A 463 41.42 -8.41 -51.24
CA LEU A 463 42.80 -8.88 -51.26
C LEU A 463 43.01 -9.99 -52.30
N LEU A 464 42.09 -10.96 -52.39
CA LEU A 464 42.12 -12.06 -53.35
C LEU A 464 42.06 -11.57 -54.80
N ASN A 465 41.35 -10.46 -55.03
CA ASN A 465 41.25 -9.81 -56.33
C ASN A 465 42.51 -9.02 -56.73
N GLN A 466 43.50 -8.86 -55.85
CA GLN A 466 44.73 -8.16 -56.19
C GLN A 466 45.73 -9.08 -56.91
N PRO A 467 46.35 -8.64 -58.03
CA PRO A 467 47.38 -9.43 -58.73
C PRO A 467 48.54 -9.87 -57.84
N ARG A 468 48.87 -9.06 -56.82
CA ARG A 468 49.95 -9.30 -55.87
C ARG A 468 49.68 -10.46 -54.91
N PHE A 469 48.41 -10.85 -54.71
CA PHE A 469 48.07 -11.99 -53.86
C PHE A 469 48.49 -13.31 -54.50
N GLN A 470 48.32 -13.45 -55.83
CA GLN A 470 48.82 -14.62 -56.56
C GLN A 470 50.36 -14.71 -56.50
N ASP A 471 51.05 -13.57 -56.57
CA ASP A 471 52.51 -13.51 -56.43
C ASP A 471 52.96 -13.89 -55.01
N TYR A 472 52.22 -13.47 -53.99
CA TYR A 472 52.44 -13.86 -52.59
C TYR A 472 52.35 -15.38 -52.41
N VAL A 473 51.25 -16.02 -52.85
CA VAL A 473 51.09 -17.47 -52.71
C VAL A 473 52.16 -18.24 -53.50
N LYS A 474 52.51 -17.79 -54.71
CA LYS A 474 53.62 -18.37 -55.49
C LYS A 474 54.98 -18.20 -54.81
N SER A 475 55.19 -17.12 -54.05
CA SER A 475 56.43 -16.89 -53.29
C SER A 475 56.53 -17.80 -52.06
N GLN A 476 55.41 -18.08 -51.38
CA GLN A 476 55.34 -19.05 -50.29
C GLN A 476 55.63 -20.47 -50.79
N LEU A 477 55.15 -20.83 -51.99
CA LEU A 477 55.43 -22.11 -52.63
C LEU A 477 56.89 -22.31 -53.09
N LYS A 478 57.63 -21.23 -53.37
CA LYS A 478 59.06 -21.29 -53.77
C LYS A 478 60.03 -21.36 -52.58
N GLY A 479 59.53 -21.12 -51.37
CA GLY A 479 60.29 -21.21 -50.12
C GLY A 479 60.11 -22.54 -49.35
N ALA A 480 59.23 -23.43 -49.83
CA ALA A 480 59.12 -24.83 -49.43
C ALA A 480 59.88 -25.72 -50.41
#